data_AF-A0A2T2WTF3-F1
#
_entry.id   AF-A0A2T2WTF3-F1
#
_cell.length_a   1.000
_cell.length_b   1.000
_cell.length_c   1.000
_cell.angle_alpha   90.00
_cell.angle_beta   90.00
_cell.angle_gamma   90.00
#
_symmetry.space_group_name_H-M   'P 1'
#
loop_
_entity.id
_entity.type
_entity.pdbx_description
1 polymer ?
#
loop_
_entity_poly.entity_id
_entity_poly.type
_entity_poly.pdbx_seq_one_letter_code
_entity_poly.pdbx_strand_id
1 'polypeptide(L)' 'MYRVDIATGDEFLPAATAAPPFGPGFSAEIAAQADTLEMWGSSLTDPGDDFVEYRLLKEGQVVQAKRFAGY' A
#
# COMPACT_ATOMS: atom_id res chain seq x y z
N MET A 1 -11.87 -6.85 4.59
CA MET A 1 -10.92 -6.21 3.64
C MET A 1 -10.51 -7.18 2.55
N TYR A 2 -10.20 -6.69 1.35
CA TYR A 2 -9.71 -7.50 0.23
C TYR A 2 -8.51 -6.83 -0.44
N ARG A 3 -7.60 -7.63 -1.00
CA ARG A 3 -6.45 -7.11 -1.75
C ARG A 3 -6.94 -6.58 -3.09
N VAL A 4 -6.71 -5.31 -3.34
CA VAL A 4 -7.10 -4.59 -4.56
C VAL A 4 -6.03 -4.77 -5.61
N ASP A 5 -4.77 -4.60 -5.24
CA ASP A 5 -3.65 -4.60 -6.18
C ASP A 5 -2.33 -5.02 -5.52
N ILE A 6 -1.35 -5.39 -6.35
CA ILE A 6 0.02 -5.73 -5.94
C ILE A 6 1.03 -5.22 -6.98
N ALA A 7 2.01 -4.45 -6.54
CA ALA A 7 3.11 -3.97 -7.38
C ALA A 7 4.44 -4.59 -6.91
N THR A 8 5.21 -5.11 -7.87
CA THR A 8 6.52 -5.74 -7.68
C THR A 8 7.45 -5.34 -8.84
N GLY A 9 8.74 -5.65 -8.73
CA GLY A 9 9.70 -5.43 -9.82
C GLY A 9 9.79 -3.97 -10.26
N ASP A 10 9.71 -3.72 -11.58
CA ASP A 10 9.88 -2.38 -12.15
C ASP A 10 8.74 -1.41 -11.80
N GLU A 11 7.54 -1.94 -11.50
CA GLU A 11 6.36 -1.14 -11.16
C GLU A 11 6.32 -0.76 -9.67
N PHE A 12 7.08 -1.46 -8.83
CA PHE A 12 7.08 -1.28 -7.37
C PHE A 12 7.48 0.14 -6.96
N LEU A 13 8.65 0.61 -7.39
CA LEU A 13 9.20 1.87 -6.88
C LEU A 13 8.34 3.08 -7.30
N PRO A 14 7.87 3.20 -8.56
CA PRO A 14 6.92 4.24 -8.95
C PRO A 14 5.62 4.18 -8.13
N ALA A 15 5.03 3.00 -7.93
CA ALA A 15 3.77 2.85 -7.19
C ALA A 15 3.92 3.18 -5.69
N ALA A 16 5.03 2.76 -5.07
CA ALA A 16 5.29 2.99 -3.65
C ALA A 16 5.56 4.46 -3.32
N THR A 17 6.20 5.19 -4.25
CA THR A 17 6.60 6.59 -4.03
C THR A 17 5.60 7.60 -4.57
N ALA A 18 4.63 7.18 -5.38
CA ALA A 18 3.56 8.04 -5.89
C ALA A 18 2.81 8.74 -4.75
N ALA A 19 2.71 10.06 -4.84
CA ALA A 19 2.04 10.88 -3.83
C ALA A 19 0.51 10.71 -3.88
N PRO A 20 -0.20 10.96 -2.76
CA PRO A 20 -1.65 11.04 -2.76
C PRO A 20 -2.16 12.07 -3.80
N PRO A 21 -3.29 11.81 -4.48
CA PRO A 21 -4.20 10.68 -4.26
C PRO A 21 -3.77 9.38 -4.97
N PHE A 22 -2.76 9.41 -5.85
CA PHE A 22 -2.45 8.28 -6.73
C PHE A 22 -1.59 7.18 -6.09
N GLY A 23 -1.16 7.35 -4.85
CA GLY A 23 -0.38 6.37 -4.12
C GLY A 23 -0.11 6.76 -2.67
N PRO A 24 0.65 5.94 -1.94
CA PRO A 24 0.87 6.10 -0.51
C PRO A 24 1.95 7.14 -0.13
N GLY A 25 2.73 7.62 -1.10
CA GLY A 25 3.79 8.61 -0.91
C GLY A 25 4.84 8.15 0.12
N PHE A 26 5.32 6.91 0.02
CA PHE A 26 6.48 6.49 0.82
C PHE A 26 7.74 7.20 0.32
N SER A 27 8.69 7.44 1.22
CA SER A 27 10.01 7.94 0.80
C SER A 27 10.76 6.82 0.07
N ALA A 28 11.68 7.21 -0.82
CA ALA A 28 12.54 6.24 -1.51
C ALA A 28 13.38 5.40 -0.53
N GLU A 29 13.79 5.98 0.61
CA GLU A 29 14.54 5.29 1.66
C GLU A 29 13.73 4.17 2.34
N ILE A 30 12.43 4.40 2.53
CA ILE A 30 11.51 3.40 3.06
C ILE A 30 11.22 2.35 1.98
N ALA A 31 10.94 2.78 0.75
CA ALA A 31 10.66 1.86 -0.36
C ALA A 31 11.84 0.92 -0.65
N ALA A 32 13.08 1.39 -0.49
CA ALA A 32 14.28 0.57 -0.65
C ALA A 32 14.39 -0.60 0.35
N GLN A 33 13.62 -0.60 1.44
CA GLN A 33 13.58 -1.68 2.43
C GLN A 33 12.56 -2.77 2.08
N ALA A 34 11.81 -2.60 1.00
CA ALA A 34 10.75 -3.51 0.55
C ALA A 34 10.97 -3.92 -0.91
N ASP A 35 10.28 -4.97 -1.34
CA ASP A 35 10.26 -5.44 -2.73
C ASP A 35 8.83 -5.56 -3.29
N THR A 36 7.83 -5.42 -2.42
CA THR A 36 6.43 -5.60 -2.76
C THR A 36 5.61 -4.48 -2.13
N LEU A 37 4.68 -3.92 -2.89
CA LEU A 37 3.62 -3.04 -2.41
C LEU A 37 2.29 -3.75 -2.60
N GLU A 38 1.51 -3.88 -1.53
CA GLU A 38 0.12 -4.34 -1.62
C GLU A 38 -0.85 -3.20 -1.31
N MET A 39 -1.93 -3.11 -2.08
CA MET A 39 -3.06 -2.24 -1.81
C MET A 39 -4.25 -3.07 -1.34
N TRP A 40 -4.86 -2.66 -0.25
CA TRP A 40 -6.00 -3.33 0.36
C TRP A 40 -7.15 -2.35 0.56
N GLY A 41 -8.36 -2.75 0.17
CA GLY A 41 -9.58 -1.98 0.39
C GLY A 41 -10.41 -2.56 1.53
N SER A 42 -11.09 -1.68 2.26
CA SER A 42 -12.21 -2.08 3.12
C SER A 42 -13.29 -2.78 2.28
N SER A 43 -13.94 -3.77 2.87
CA SER A 43 -15.14 -4.41 2.33
C SER A 43 -16.38 -3.86 3.01
N LEU A 44 -17.55 -3.98 2.37
CA LEU A 44 -18.86 -3.60 2.92
C LEU A 44 -19.19 -4.27 4.27
N THR A 45 -18.49 -5.35 4.61
CA THR A 45 -18.65 -6.08 5.86
C THR A 45 -17.63 -5.70 6.93
N ASP A 46 -16.65 -4.84 6.61
CA ASP A 46 -15.70 -4.36 7.63
C ASP A 46 -16.41 -3.33 8.52
N PRO A 47 -16.35 -3.49 9.85
CA PRO A 47 -16.92 -2.51 10.75
C PRO A 47 -16.06 -1.23 10.74
N GLY A 48 -16.71 -0.08 10.50
CA GLY A 48 -16.06 1.24 10.52
C GLY A 48 -16.17 1.98 9.19
N ASP A 49 -15.40 3.06 9.07
CA ASP A 49 -15.35 3.88 7.86
C ASP A 49 -14.55 3.18 6.75
N ASP A 50 -14.89 3.48 5.49
CA ASP A 50 -14.16 2.96 4.34
C ASP A 50 -12.72 3.46 4.32
N PHE A 51 -11.79 2.58 3.95
CA PHE A 51 -10.38 2.90 3.88
C PHE A 51 -9.65 2.10 2.80
N VAL A 52 -8.54 2.65 2.35
CA VAL A 52 -7.51 1.94 1.61
C VAL A 52 -6.25 1.88 2.46
N GLU A 53 -5.65 0.70 2.52
CA GLU A 53 -4.39 0.45 3.23
C GLU A 53 -3.32 -0.02 2.24
N TYR A 54 -2.22 0.71 2.21
CA TYR A 54 -1.03 0.37 1.44
C TYR A 54 -0.01 -0.26 2.37
N ARG A 55 0.50 -1.44 2.01
CA ARG A 55 1.50 -2.19 2.77
C ARG A 55 2.75 -2.36 1.93
N LEU A 56 3.90 -1.99 2.48
CA LEU A 56 5.21 -2.36 1.96
C LEU A 56 5.64 -3.66 2.62
N LEU A 57 6.04 -4.63 1.81
CA LEU A 57 6.49 -5.92 2.28
C LEU A 57 7.93 -6.20 1.84
N LYS A 58 8.65 -6.89 2.71
CA LYS A 58 9.96 -7.49 2.43
C LYS A 58 9.87 -8.97 2.76
N GLU A 59 10.13 -9.83 1.77
CA GLU A 59 10.06 -11.29 1.97
C GLU A 59 8.72 -11.76 2.58
N GLY A 60 7.62 -11.08 2.22
CA GLY A 60 6.27 -11.37 2.72
C GLY A 60 5.95 -10.79 4.10
N GLN A 61 6.87 -10.06 4.76
CA GLN A 61 6.63 -9.37 6.01
C GLN A 61 6.36 -7.88 5.80
N VAL A 62 5.34 -7.34 6.45
CA VAL A 62 5.03 -5.91 6.37
C VAL A 62 6.12 -5.11 7.08
N VAL A 63 6.86 -4.29 6.33
CA VAL A 63 7.86 -3.36 6.89
C VAL A 63 7.23 -2.03 7.26
N GLN A 64 6.23 -1.59 6.49
CA GLN A 64 5.48 -0.37 6.78
C GLN A 64 4.09 -0.42 6.16
N ALA A 65 3.12 0.27 6.77
CA ALA A 65 1.80 0.45 6.20
C ALA A 65 1.32 1.89 6.37
N LYS A 66 0.49 2.35 5.44
CA LYS A 66 -0.26 3.62 5.51
C LYS A 66 -1.71 3.36 5.19
N ARG A 67 -2.61 3.95 5.98
CA ARG A 67 -4.05 3.87 5.79
C ARG A 67 -4.61 5.25 5.47
N PHE A 68 -5.50 5.30 4.48
CA PHE A 68 -6.22 6.49 4.05
C PHE A 68 -7.72 6.21 4.13
N ALA A 69 -8.47 7.07 4.80
CA ALA A 69 -9.92 6.95 4.92
C ALA A 69 -10.63 7.57 3.70
N GLY A 70 -11.79 7.01 3.34
CA GLY A 70 -12.74 7.59 2.38
C GLY A 70 -12.27 7.62 0.92
N TYR A 71 -11.57 6.58 0.47
CA TYR A 71 -11.10 6.46 -0.92
C TYR A 71 -12.19 5.95 -1.86
#